data_AF-A0A383D9W5-F1
#
_entry.id   AF-A0A383D9W5-F1
#
_cell.length_a   1.000
_cell.length_b   1.000
_cell.length_c   1.000
_cell.angle_alpha   90.00
_cell.angle_beta   90.00
_cell.angle_gamma   90.00
#
_symmetry.space_group_name_H-M   'P 1'
#
loop_
_entity.id
_entity.type
_entity.pdbx_description
1 polymer ?
#
loop_
_entity_poly.entity_id
_entity_poly.type
_entity_poly.pdbx_seq_one_letter_code
_entity_poly.pdbx_strand_id
1 'polypeptide(L)' 'FGQYLNTVFDHTDKLDFISCVFEVAYADGELHYLGHHTVKKIANFLNVNRKDILASKAEMENFLN' A
#
# COMPACT_ATOMS: atom_id res chain seq x y z
N PHE A 1 16.51 3.40 -5.46
CA PHE A 1 15.87 2.60 -4.39
C PHE A 1 14.66 1.81 -4.88
N GLY A 2 13.59 2.40 -5.42
CA GLY A 2 12.41 1.63 -5.88
C GLY A 2 12.70 0.52 -6.92
N GLN A 3 13.60 0.77 -7.88
CA GLN A 3 14.03 -0.27 -8.83
C GLN A 3 14.76 -1.44 -8.15
N TYR A 4 15.56 -1.18 -7.12
CA TYR A 4 16.24 -2.23 -6.36
C TYR A 4 15.24 -3.06 -5.54
N LEU A 5 14.27 -2.42 -4.89
CA LEU A 5 13.19 -3.13 -4.18
C LEU A 5 12.43 -4.05 -5.12
N ASN A 6 12.17 -3.64 -6.36
CA ASN A 6 11.53 -4.50 -7.36
C ASN A 6 12.33 -5.74 -7.77
N THR A 7 13.64 -5.78 -7.50
CA THR A 7 14.51 -6.94 -7.76
C THR A 7 14.67 -7.87 -6.56
N VAL A 8 14.40 -7.37 -5.34
CA VAL A 8 14.60 -8.12 -4.10
C VAL A 8 13.26 -8.62 -3.54
N PHE A 9 12.21 -7.81 -3.64
CA PHE A 9 10.89 -8.16 -3.13
C PHE A 9 10.17 -9.04 -4.13
N ASP A 10 9.61 -10.15 -3.62
CA ASP A 10 8.64 -10.92 -4.36
C ASP A 10 7.26 -10.22 -4.38
N HIS A 11 6.23 -10.90 -4.87
CA HIS A 11 4.91 -10.29 -4.93
C HIS A 11 4.31 -10.05 -3.55
N THR A 12 4.44 -11.03 -2.64
CA THR A 12 3.90 -10.99 -1.29
C THR A 12 4.57 -9.88 -0.49
N ASP A 13 5.90 -9.77 -0.54
CA ASP A 13 6.66 -8.71 0.12
C ASP A 13 6.17 -7.32 -0.27
N LYS A 14 5.80 -7.14 -1.55
CA LYS A 14 5.27 -5.86 -2.04
C LYS A 14 3.88 -5.58 -1.49
N LEU A 15 3.03 -6.60 -1.37
CA LEU A 15 1.69 -6.44 -0.80
C LEU A 15 1.75 -6.15 0.69
N ASP A 16 2.59 -6.87 1.43
CA ASP A 16 2.82 -6.64 2.85
C ASP A 16 3.35 -5.22 3.09
N PHE A 17 4.31 -4.77 2.28
CA PHE A 17 4.80 -3.40 2.36
C PHE A 17 3.72 -2.35 2.09
N ILE A 18 2.86 -2.56 1.08
CA ILE A 18 1.74 -1.65 0.80
C ILE A 18 0.72 -1.64 1.93
N SER A 19 0.47 -2.78 2.56
CA SER A 19 -0.40 -2.88 3.74
C SER A 19 0.18 -2.08 4.91
N CYS A 20 1.47 -2.20 5.22
CA CYS A 20 2.14 -1.36 6.22
C CYS A 20 2.02 0.14 5.90
N VAL A 21 2.12 0.53 4.62
CA VAL A 21 1.95 1.93 4.22
C VAL A 21 0.51 2.38 4.43
N PHE A 22 -0.48 1.51 4.18
CA PHE A 22 -1.87 1.79 4.51
C PHE A 22 -2.07 1.97 6.02
N GLU A 23 -1.55 1.08 6.86
CA GLU A 23 -1.65 1.20 8.34
C GLU A 23 -1.18 2.57 8.82
N VAL A 24 -0.03 3.04 8.32
CA VAL A 24 0.48 4.38 8.66
C VAL A 24 -0.40 5.48 8.08
N ALA A 25 -0.92 5.32 6.86
CA ALA A 25 -1.80 6.29 6.24
C ALA A 25 -3.19 6.37 6.90
N TYR A 26 -3.58 5.35 7.67
CA TYR A 26 -4.80 5.28 8.48
C TYR A 26 -4.53 5.54 9.98
N ALA A 27 -3.33 5.99 10.38
CA ALA A 27 -2.94 6.10 11.78
C ALA A 27 -3.84 7.03 12.63
N ASP A 28 -4.57 7.95 12.00
CA ASP A 28 -5.57 8.84 12.61
C ASP A 28 -7.02 8.35 12.49
N GLY A 29 -7.22 7.13 11.96
CA GLY A 29 -8.52 6.52 11.72
C GLY A 29 -9.16 6.86 10.37
N GLU A 30 -8.57 7.75 9.56
CA GLU A 30 -9.15 8.16 8.28
C GLU A 30 -8.09 8.23 7.15
N LEU A 31 -8.37 7.58 6.03
CA LEU A 31 -7.52 7.72 4.84
C LEU A 31 -7.87 8.98 4.07
N HIS A 32 -7.18 10.06 4.41
CA HIS A 32 -7.26 11.33 3.72
C HIS A 32 -6.70 11.27 2.28
N TYR A 33 -7.04 12.25 1.45
CA TYR A 33 -6.55 12.37 0.06
C TYR A 33 -5.02 12.26 -0.06
N LEU A 34 -4.28 12.89 0.86
CA LEU A 34 -2.82 12.84 0.89
C LEU A 34 -2.29 11.42 1.19
N GLY A 35 -2.92 10.71 2.12
CA GLY A 35 -2.61 9.31 2.42
C GLY A 35 -2.86 8.42 1.20
N HIS A 36 -4.05 8.53 0.60
CA HIS A 36 -4.40 7.79 -0.60
C HIS A 36 -3.44 8.05 -1.77
N HIS A 37 -3.08 9.31 -2.01
CA HIS A 37 -2.13 9.69 -3.05
C HIS A 37 -0.71 9.16 -2.77
N THR A 38 -0.29 9.15 -1.51
CA THR A 38 1.03 8.62 -1.08
C THR A 38 1.12 7.12 -1.29
N VAL A 39 0.12 6.36 -0.82
CA VAL A 39 0.06 4.90 -1.04
C VAL A 39 0.10 4.59 -2.53
N LYS A 40 -0.69 5.30 -3.35
CA LYS A 40 -0.72 5.10 -4.80
C LYS A 40 0.64 5.36 -5.45
N LYS A 41 1.36 6.40 -5.02
CA LYS A 41 2.72 6.67 -5.53
C LYS A 41 3.67 5.53 -5.19
N ILE A 42 3.65 5.06 -3.94
CA ILE A 42 4.53 3.97 -3.48
C ILE A 42 4.21 2.66 -4.22
N ALA A 43 2.94 2.32 -4.37
CA ALA A 43 2.50 1.13 -5.11
C ALA A 43 2.93 1.16 -6.58
N ASN A 44 2.84 2.32 -7.23
CA ASN A 44 3.36 2.49 -8.58
C ASN A 44 4.89 2.31 -8.64
N PHE A 45 5.64 2.81 -7.63
CA PHE A 45 7.08 2.58 -7.56
C PHE A 45 7.45 1.11 -7.39
N LEU A 46 6.60 0.31 -6.74
CA LEU A 46 6.78 -1.14 -6.53
C LEU A 46 6.14 -2.01 -7.61
N ASN A 47 5.63 -1.42 -8.70
CA ASN A 47 4.91 -2.11 -9.77
C ASN A 47 3.78 -3.02 -9.26
N VAL A 48 3.13 -2.62 -8.16
CA VAL A 48 1.95 -3.34 -7.63
C VAL A 48 0.75 -2.99 -8.50
N ASN A 49 -0.02 -4.01 -8.87
CA ASN A 49 -1.14 -3.79 -9.76
C ASN A 49 -2.31 -3.12 -9.01
N ARG A 50 -3.20 -2.47 -9.76
CA ARG A 50 -4.32 -1.72 -9.17
C ARG A 50 -5.29 -2.60 -8.37
N LYS A 51 -5.48 -3.87 -8.75
CA LYS A 51 -6.41 -4.78 -8.05
C LYS A 51 -5.90 -5.08 -6.65
N ASP A 52 -4.61 -5.35 -6.51
CA ASP A 52 -4.05 -5.70 -5.20
C ASP A 52 -4.02 -4.49 -4.26
N ILE A 53 -3.80 -3.27 -4.80
CA ILE A 53 -3.91 -2.03 -4.02
C ILE A 53 -5.34 -1.87 -3.47
N LEU A 54 -6.36 -2.15 -4.29
CA LEU A 54 -7.75 -2.06 -3.87
C LEU A 54 -8.13 -3.15 -2.86
N ALA A 55 -7.57 -4.35 -3.00
CA ALA A 55 -7.76 -5.43 -2.04
C ALA A 55 -7.14 -5.07 -0.67
N SER A 56 -5.88 -4.62 -0.66
CA SER A 56 -5.18 -4.19 0.57
C SER A 56 -5.91 -3.04 1.27
N LYS A 57 -6.46 -2.10 0.49
CA LYS A 57 -7.31 -1.02 1.02
C LYS A 57 -8.57 -1.56 1.69
N ALA A 58 -9.29 -2.45 1.01
CA ALA A 58 -10.53 -3.01 1.54
C ALA A 58 -10.29 -3.85 2.81
N GLU A 59 -9.18 -4.61 2.85
CA GLU A 59 -8.76 -5.34 4.04
C GLU A 59 -8.49 -4.39 5.22
N MET A 60 -7.79 -3.29 4.99
CA MET A 60 -7.53 -2.29 6.03
C MET A 60 -8.81 -1.60 6.52
N GLU A 61 -9.72 -1.26 5.61
CA GLU A 61 -11.04 -0.71 5.97
C GLU A 61 -11.87 -1.69 6.79
N ASN A 62 -11.76 -3.00 6.54
CA ASN A 62 -12.42 -4.02 7.36
C ASN A 62 -11.74 -4.23 8.72
N PHE A 63 -10.42 -4.07 8.82
CA PHE A 63 -9.67 -4.22 10.06
C PHE A 63 -9.93 -3.07 11.05
N LEU A 64 -10.20 -1.86 10.55
CA LEU A 64 -10.43 -0.66 11.35
C LEU A 64 -11.91 -0.41 11.71
N ASN A 65 -12.84 -1.20 11.18
CA ASN A 65 -14.28 -1.17 11.51
C ASN A 65 -14.64 -2.21 12.58
#